data_AF-A0A966JFY2-F1
#
_entry.id   AF-A0A966JFY2-F1
#
_cell.length_a   1.000
_cell.length_b   1.000
_cell.length_c   1.000
_cell.angle_alpha   90.00
_cell.angle_beta   90.00
_cell.angle_gamma   90.00
#
_symmetry.space_group_name_H-M   'P 1'
#
loop_
_entity.id
_entity.type
_entity.pdbx_description
1 polymer ?
#
loop_
_entity_poly.entity_id
_entity_poly.type
_entity_poly.pdbx_seq_one_letter_code
_entity_poly.pdbx_strand_id
1 'polypeptide(L)'
;MHEFDEEIDALAAKILEYSLIRLKKDPPLDGPWTYDELYAEVGETITESGIGGEKALDLFKHVLAQACISTDHPRNLAFIPS
;
A
#
# COMPACT_ATOMS: atom_id res chain seq x y z
N MET A 1 -4.17 -24.18 -3.53
CA MET A 1 -5.19 -23.67 -2.58
C MET A 1 -4.40 -22.85 -1.56
N HIS A 2 -4.77 -21.60 -1.26
CA HIS A 2 -4.04 -20.79 -0.29
C HIS A 2 -4.25 -21.39 1.11
N GLU A 3 -3.27 -22.17 1.57
CA GLU A 3 -3.21 -22.65 2.94
C GLU A 3 -2.64 -21.50 3.78
N PHE A 4 -3.28 -21.18 4.90
CA PHE A 4 -2.77 -20.18 5.84
C PHE A 4 -1.60 -20.81 6.61
N ASP A 5 -0.39 -20.43 6.23
CA ASP A 5 0.85 -20.83 6.89
C ASP A 5 1.39 -19.70 7.79
N GLU A 6 2.47 -20.00 8.51
CA GLU A 6 3.11 -19.04 9.41
C GLU A 6 3.61 -17.77 8.68
N GLU A 7 3.97 -17.88 7.40
CA GLU A 7 4.41 -16.74 6.57
C GLU A 7 3.24 -15.79 6.29
N ILE A 8 2.08 -16.34 5.91
CA ILE A 8 0.86 -15.58 5.68
C ILE A 8 0.36 -14.92 6.97
N ASP A 9 0.42 -15.62 8.11
CA ASP A 9 0.04 -15.04 9.41
C ASP A 9 0.95 -13.86 9.79
N ALA A 10 2.26 -14.00 9.59
CA ALA A 10 3.22 -12.93 9.84
C ALA A 10 2.97 -11.72 8.92
N LEU A 11 2.69 -11.95 7.64
CA LEU A 11 2.34 -10.91 6.68
C LEU A 11 1.04 -10.20 7.06
N ALA A 12 0.01 -10.95 7.44
CA ALA A 12 -1.28 -10.40 7.88
C ALA A 12 -1.11 -9.48 9.10
N ALA A 13 -0.29 -9.89 10.07
CA ALA A 13 0.03 -9.06 11.23
C ALA A 13 0.67 -7.71 10.82
N LYS A 14 1.60 -7.72 9.85
CA LYS A 14 2.25 -6.50 9.34
C LYS A 14 1.29 -5.60 8.56
N ILE A 15 0.33 -6.17 7.83
CA ILE A 15 -0.72 -5.41 7.13
C ILE A 15 -1.63 -4.72 8.16
N LEU A 16 -2.05 -5.44 9.20
CA LEU A 16 -2.87 -4.89 10.27
C LEU A 16 -2.14 -3.78 11.04
N GLU A 17 -0.86 -3.97 11.34
CA GLU A 17 -0.02 -2.95 11.99
C GLU A 17 0.01 -1.66 11.15
N TYR A 18 0.29 -1.78 9.85
CA TYR A 18 0.31 -0.63 8.94
C TYR A 18 -1.04 0.09 8.88
N SER A 19 -2.12 -0.68 8.82
CA SER A 19 -3.49 -0.15 8.79
C SER A 19 -3.81 0.64 10.06
N LEU A 20 -3.42 0.12 11.22
CA LEU A 20 -3.58 0.81 12.51
C LEU A 20 -2.75 2.10 12.58
N ILE A 21 -1.54 2.12 12.01
CA ILE A 21 -0.70 3.33 11.95
C ILE A 21 -1.40 4.42 11.12
N ARG A 22 -1.96 4.06 9.97
CA ARG A 22 -2.71 5.00 9.10
C ARG A 22 -3.95 5.54 9.78
N LEU A 23 -4.74 4.68 10.45
CA LEU A 23 -5.96 5.11 11.13
C LEU A 23 -5.72 6.06 12.32
N LYS A 24 -4.56 5.93 12.98
CA LYS A 24 -4.23 6.74 14.17
C LYS A 24 -3.62 8.10 13.85
N LYS A 25 -3.14 8.32 12.63
CA LYS A 25 -2.45 9.55 12.22
C LYS A 25 -3.25 10.20 11.10
N ASP A 26 -3.30 11.53 11.06
CA ASP A 26 -3.78 12.20 9.86
C ASP A 26 -2.81 11.85 8.71
N PRO A 27 -3.23 11.09 7.68
CA PRO A 27 -2.36 10.78 6.58
C PRO A 27 -2.04 12.08 5.81
N PRO A 28 -0.84 12.21 5.25
CA PRO A 28 -0.55 13.32 4.36
C PRO A 28 -1.57 13.34 3.21
N LEU A 29 -1.81 14.53 2.65
CA LEU A 29 -2.54 14.64 1.38
C LEU A 29 -1.59 14.22 0.26
N ASP A 30 -1.43 12.91 0.14
CA ASP A 30 -0.69 12.23 -0.91
C ASP A 30 -1.26 12.58 -2.29
N GLY A 31 -0.47 12.38 -3.34
CA GLY A 31 -0.77 12.93 -4.66
C GLY A 31 -0.29 12.02 -5.79
N PRO A 32 -0.91 12.15 -6.98
CA PRO A 32 -0.60 11.26 -8.09
C PRO A 32 0.84 11.46 -8.57
N TRP A 33 1.47 10.36 -8.94
CA TRP A 33 2.74 10.34 -9.67
C TRP A 33 2.48 9.95 -11.12
N THR A 34 3.39 10.31 -12.02
CA THR A 34 3.33 9.83 -13.41
C THR A 34 3.64 8.34 -13.48
N TYR A 35 3.24 7.71 -14.59
CA TYR A 35 3.56 6.31 -14.84
C TYR A 35 5.07 6.06 -14.81
N ASP A 36 5.87 6.92 -15.45
CA ASP A 36 7.32 6.73 -15.55
C ASP A 36 8.00 6.82 -14.18
N GLU A 37 7.57 7.75 -13.32
CA GLU A 37 8.05 7.88 -11.93
C GLU A 37 7.72 6.63 -11.11
N LEU A 38 6.48 6.14 -11.22
CA LEU A 38 6.07 4.92 -10.53
C LEU A 38 6.84 3.70 -11.03
N TYR A 39 7.02 3.56 -12.34
CA TYR A 39 7.70 2.42 -12.91
C TYR A 39 9.19 2.41 -12.53
N ALA A 40 9.84 3.57 -12.46
CA ALA A 40 11.23 3.69 -12.03
C ALA A 40 11.44 3.22 -10.58
N GLU A 41 10.49 3.49 -9.68
CA GLU A 41 10.58 3.11 -8.26
C GLU A 41 10.07 1.69 -7.97
N VAL A 42 9.02 1.25 -8.67
CA VAL A 42 8.33 -0.02 -8.40
C VAL A 42 8.87 -1.17 -9.24
N GLY A 43 9.16 -0.93 -10.52
CA GLY A 43 9.52 -1.94 -11.51
C GLY A 43 8.41 -2.99 -11.78
N GLU A 44 8.82 -4.13 -12.32
CA GLU A 44 7.93 -5.27 -12.60
C GLU A 44 7.55 -6.01 -11.31
N THR A 45 6.26 -6.00 -10.97
CA THR A 45 5.73 -6.65 -9.75
C THR A 45 5.06 -8.00 -10.01
N ILE A 46 4.74 -8.28 -11.27
CA ILE A 46 4.15 -9.55 -11.72
C ILE A 46 5.22 -10.33 -12.46
N THR A 47 5.76 -11.36 -11.80
CA THR A 47 6.83 -12.21 -12.32
C THR A 47 6.43 -13.68 -12.15
N GLU A 48 7.04 -14.59 -12.91
CA GLU A 48 6.76 -16.03 -12.77
C GLU A 48 6.99 -16.56 -11.35
N SER A 49 8.01 -16.03 -10.65
CA SER A 49 8.32 -16.38 -9.27
C SER A 49 7.47 -15.63 -8.24
N GLY A 50 6.75 -14.60 -8.66
CA GLY A 50 6.26 -13.55 -7.76
C GLY A 50 7.38 -12.74 -7.11
N ILE A 51 6.99 -11.69 -6.39
CA ILE A 51 7.91 -10.83 -5.63
C ILE A 51 7.91 -11.10 -4.12
N GLY A 52 6.99 -11.94 -3.63
CA GLY A 52 6.81 -12.23 -2.21
C GLY A 52 6.01 -11.16 -1.45
N GLY A 53 5.36 -11.56 -0.36
CA GLY A 53 4.45 -10.70 0.41
C GLY A 53 5.14 -9.51 1.08
N GLU A 54 6.33 -9.73 1.65
CA GLU A 54 7.11 -8.66 2.30
C GLU A 54 7.50 -7.56 1.33
N LYS A 55 8.11 -7.93 0.19
CA LYS A 55 8.51 -6.96 -0.83
C LYS A 55 7.31 -6.22 -1.41
N ALA A 56 6.18 -6.92 -1.62
CA ALA A 56 4.95 -6.29 -2.06
C ALA A 56 4.43 -5.27 -1.03
N LEU A 57 4.45 -5.61 0.26
CA LEU A 57 4.03 -4.73 1.33
C LEU A 57 4.96 -3.50 1.46
N ASP A 58 6.27 -3.66 1.31
CA ASP A 58 7.23 -2.56 1.36
C ASP A 58 7.04 -1.59 0.20
N LEU A 59 6.91 -2.09 -1.03
CA LEU A 59 6.58 -1.27 -2.21
C LEU A 59 5.26 -0.52 -2.01
N PHE A 60 4.26 -1.18 -1.42
CA PHE A 60 3.00 -0.52 -1.12
C PHE A 60 3.16 0.62 -0.12
N LYS A 61 3.80 0.37 1.02
CA LYS A 61 3.97 1.36 2.10
C LYS A 61 4.78 2.59 1.67
N HIS A 62 5.84 2.36 0.90
CA HIS A 62 6.85 3.38 0.66
C HIS A 62 6.73 4.07 -0.70
N VAL A 63 5.98 3.49 -1.64
CA VAL A 63 5.80 4.06 -2.99
C VAL A 63 4.31 4.20 -3.32
N LEU A 64 3.59 3.08 -3.47
CA LEU A 64 2.25 3.11 -4.04
C LEU A 64 1.23 3.84 -3.15
N ALA A 65 1.34 3.72 -1.82
CA ALA A 65 0.43 4.40 -0.91
C ALA A 65 0.56 5.93 -0.99
N GLN A 66 1.76 6.46 -1.25
CA GLN A 66 2.03 7.89 -1.39
C GLN A 66 1.55 8.47 -2.73
N ALA A 67 1.33 7.59 -3.72
CA ALA A 67 0.78 7.95 -5.02
C ALA A 67 -0.77 7.90 -5.06
N CYS A 68 -1.41 7.45 -3.96
CA CYS A 68 -2.86 7.34 -3.82
C CYS A 68 -3.41 8.49 -2.98
N ILE A 69 -4.50 9.12 -3.42
CA ILE A 69 -5.20 10.11 -2.60
C ILE A 69 -5.76 9.43 -1.34
N SER A 70 -5.41 9.93 -0.15
CA SER A 70 -5.96 9.43 1.11
C SER A 70 -7.42 9.85 1.24
N THR A 71 -8.34 8.92 0.96
CA THR A 71 -9.78 9.21 0.93
C THR A 71 -10.34 9.57 2.30
N ASP A 72 -9.69 9.08 3.34
CA ASP A 72 -9.94 9.31 4.76
C ASP A 72 -9.36 10.64 5.28
N HIS A 73 -8.63 11.41 4.46
CA HIS A 73 -8.15 12.73 4.87
C HIS A 73 -9.34 13.69 5.03
N PRO A 74 -9.47 14.43 6.17
CA PRO A 74 -10.59 15.35 6.43
C PRO A 74 -10.76 16.52 5.44
N ARG A 75 -9.83 16.69 4.50
CA ARG A 75 -9.86 17.74 3.46
C ARG A 75 -10.06 17.16 2.06
N ASN A 76 -10.21 15.84 1.92
CA ASN A 76 -10.64 15.24 0.68
C ASN A 76 -12.15 15.49 0.48
N LEU A 77 -12.49 16.47 -0.36
CA LEU A 77 -13.87 16.89 -0.63
C LEU A 77 -14.32 16.56 -2.06
N ALA A 78 -13.55 15.74 -2.77
CA ALA A 78 -13.75 15.49 -4.20
C ALA A 78 -14.90 14.49 -4.50
N PHE A 79 -15.27 13.63 -3.56
CA PHE A 79 -16.22 12.52 -3.77
C PHE A 79 -17.18 12.34 -2.59
N ILE A 80 -18.16 11.45 -2.75
CA ILE A 80 -19.06 11.03 -1.66
C ILE A 80 -18.19 10.44 -0.53
N PRO A 81 -18.36 10.87 0.73
CA PRO A 81 -17.59 10.35 1.85
C PRO A 81 -17.76 8.84 1.99
N SER A 82 -16.65 8.13 2.18
CA SER A 82 -16.57 6.70 2.49
C SER A 82 -16.70 6.42 3.98
#